data_AF-A0A966I352-F1
#
_entry.id   AF-A0A966I352-F1
#
_cell.length_a   1.000
_cell.length_b   1.000
_cell.length_c   1.000
_cell.angle_alpha   90.00
_cell.angle_beta   90.00
_cell.angle_gamma   90.00
#
_symmetry.space_group_name_H-M   'P 1'
#
loop_
_entity.id
_entity.type
_entity.pdbx_description
1 polymer ?
#
loop_
_entity_poly.entity_id
_entity_poly.type
_entity_poly.pdbx_seq_one_letter_code
_entity_poly.pdbx_strand_id
1 'polypeptide(L)'
;MAGHGDSPPTMTATTHPALQRALRDVGHLHLPRTESPYHELLPAILGQRITAAQALAQWAALCRCFGEPAPGNLDLHLPPSPGRLRAISSWEFHRLGIEQQRARTLQTAARYAAHI
;
A
#
# COMPACT_ATOMS: atom_id res chain seq x y z
N MET A 1 -7.98 6.94 -3.57
CA MET A 1 -7.65 7.77 -4.74
C MET A 1 -8.29 7.15 -5.97
N ALA A 2 -9.36 7.75 -6.49
CA ALA A 2 -10.07 7.26 -7.66
C ALA A 2 -9.41 7.81 -8.93
N GLY A 3 -9.05 6.94 -9.88
CA GLY A 3 -8.38 7.27 -11.14
C GLY A 3 -9.29 7.99 -12.14
N HIS A 4 -9.63 9.26 -11.86
CA HIS A 4 -10.57 10.08 -12.64
C HIS A 4 -9.99 10.60 -13.98
N GLY A 5 -8.87 10.04 -14.48
CA GLY A 5 -8.24 10.42 -15.73
C GLY A 5 -7.63 9.23 -16.49
N ASP A 6 -7.99 8.00 -16.12
CA ASP A 6 -7.49 6.80 -16.77
C ASP A 6 -8.15 6.67 -18.15
N SER A 7 -7.41 7.05 -19.20
CA SER A 7 -7.64 6.38 -20.48
C SER A 7 -7.25 4.93 -20.24
N PRO A 8 -8.14 3.93 -20.44
CA PRO A 8 -7.79 2.55 -20.18
C PRO A 8 -6.51 2.27 -20.94
N PRO A 9 -5.48 1.66 -20.32
CA PRO A 9 -4.32 1.25 -21.08
C PRO A 9 -4.85 0.47 -22.28
N THR A 10 -4.42 0.83 -23.49
CA THR A 10 -4.71 0.02 -24.68
C THR A 10 -3.99 -1.31 -24.46
N MET A 11 -4.61 -2.19 -23.65
CA MET A 11 -4.25 -3.58 -23.54
C MET A 11 -4.53 -4.13 -24.92
N THR A 12 -3.49 -4.14 -25.76
CA THR A 12 -3.51 -4.82 -27.06
C THR A 12 -4.22 -6.14 -26.86
N ALA A 13 -5.41 -6.25 -27.45
CA ALA A 13 -6.38 -7.28 -27.14
C ALA A 13 -5.70 -8.65 -27.12
N THR A 14 -5.44 -9.16 -25.93
CA THR A 14 -4.75 -10.44 -25.78
C THR A 14 -5.76 -11.51 -26.17
N THR A 15 -5.40 -12.36 -27.13
CA THR A 15 -6.27 -13.41 -27.72
C THR A 15 -6.68 -14.50 -26.73
N HIS A 16 -6.33 -14.39 -25.45
CA HIS A 16 -6.55 -15.44 -24.46
C HIS A 16 -7.98 -15.39 -23.89
N PRO A 17 -8.80 -16.44 -24.04
CA PRO A 17 -10.22 -16.42 -23.68
C PRO A 17 -10.49 -16.20 -22.19
N ALA A 18 -9.56 -16.58 -21.31
CA ALA A 18 -9.68 -16.30 -19.87
C ALA A 18 -9.57 -14.80 -19.56
N LEU A 19 -8.73 -14.05 -20.29
CA LEU A 19 -8.59 -12.61 -20.09
C LEU A 19 -9.83 -11.87 -20.60
N GLN A 20 -10.39 -12.29 -21.74
CA GLN A 20 -11.64 -11.73 -22.25
C GLN A 20 -12.84 -11.98 -21.33
N ARG A 21 -12.88 -13.14 -20.66
CA ARG A 21 -13.91 -13.42 -19.67
C ARG A 21 -13.73 -12.54 -18.42
N ALA A 22 -12.52 -12.46 -17.89
CA ALA A 22 -12.21 -11.59 -16.75
C ALA A 22 -12.50 -10.11 -17.02
N LEU A 23 -12.15 -9.59 -18.20
CA LEU A 23 -12.43 -8.19 -18.58
C LEU A 23 -13.94 -7.93 -18.71
N ARG A 24 -14.73 -8.90 -19.20
CA ARG A 24 -16.19 -8.77 -19.24
C ARG A 24 -16.81 -8.80 -17.84
N ASP A 25 -16.28 -9.64 -16.95
CA ASP A 25 -16.82 -9.79 -15.59
C ASP A 25 -16.47 -8.60 -14.69
N VAL A 26 -15.29 -8.00 -14.87
CA VAL A 26 -14.80 -6.84 -14.09
C VAL A 26 -15.22 -5.50 -14.73
N GLY A 27 -15.49 -5.47 -16.04
CA GLY A 27 -15.90 -4.28 -16.78
C GLY A 27 -14.74 -3.32 -17.03
N HIS A 28 -14.64 -2.25 -16.24
CA HIS A 28 -13.59 -1.24 -16.35
C HIS A 28 -12.51 -1.45 -15.30
N LEU A 29 -11.29 -1.76 -15.76
CA LEU A 29 -10.10 -1.80 -14.90
C LEU A 29 -9.50 -0.40 -14.82
N HIS A 30 -9.55 0.21 -13.65
CA HIS A 30 -8.76 1.41 -13.33
C HIS A 30 -7.48 0.98 -12.63
N LEU A 31 -6.34 1.37 -13.16
CA LEU A 31 -5.06 1.16 -12.48
C LEU A 31 -4.85 2.36 -11.53
N PRO A 32 -4.68 2.11 -10.22
CA PRO A 32 -4.42 3.21 -9.29
C PRO A 32 -3.10 3.88 -9.67
N ARG A 33 -3.15 5.22 -9.78
CA ARG A 33 -1.98 6.07 -9.92
C ARG A 33 -1.82 6.83 -8.62
N THR A 34 -0.66 6.69 -7.97
CA THR A 34 -0.33 7.46 -6.76
C THR A 34 0.79 8.45 -7.04
N GLU A 35 0.72 9.60 -6.37
CA GLU A 35 1.66 10.71 -6.49
C GLU A 35 2.94 10.52 -5.66
N SER A 36 3.08 9.37 -4.98
CA SER A 36 4.26 9.01 -4.19
C SER A 36 4.45 7.48 -4.11
N PRO A 37 5.54 6.94 -4.67
CA PRO A 37 5.85 5.51 -4.59
C PRO A 37 6.06 5.00 -3.16
N TYR A 38 6.49 5.87 -2.24
CA TYR A 38 6.66 5.53 -0.84
C TYR A 38 5.36 5.01 -0.20
N HIS A 39 4.23 5.70 -0.39
CA HIS A 39 2.97 5.31 0.25
C HIS A 39 2.37 4.02 -0.31
N GLU A 40 2.61 3.70 -1.59
CA GLU A 40 2.16 2.44 -2.19
C GLU A 40 3.06 1.26 -1.78
N LEU A 41 4.35 1.52 -1.59
CA LEU A 41 5.32 0.49 -1.28
C LEU A 41 5.09 -0.13 0.11
N LEU A 42 4.63 0.65 1.09
CA LEU A 42 4.38 0.16 2.45
C LEU A 42 3.32 -0.96 2.52
N PRO A 43 2.09 -0.79 2.01
CA PRO A 43 1.10 -1.87 2.00
C PRO A 43 1.55 -3.05 1.12
N ALA A 44 2.29 -2.79 0.03
CA ALA A 44 2.84 -3.85 -0.81
C ALA A 44 3.86 -4.72 -0.05
N ILE A 45 4.75 -4.13 0.75
CA ILE A 45 5.68 -4.86 1.63
C ILE A 45 4.92 -5.65 2.70
N LEU A 46 3.88 -5.05 3.31
CA LEU A 46 3.09 -5.72 4.35
C LEU A 46 2.37 -6.96 3.81
N GLY A 47 1.84 -6.91 2.59
CA GLY A 47 1.12 -8.01 1.96
C GLY A 47 1.98 -9.22 1.59
N GLN A 48 3.31 -9.14 1.70
CA GLN A 48 4.19 -10.23 1.30
C GLN A 48 3.98 -11.46 2.19
N ARG A 49 3.61 -12.59 1.56
CA ARG A 49 3.47 -13.93 2.15
C ARG A 49 2.37 -14.09 3.21
N ILE A 50 1.46 -13.13 3.32
CA ILE A 50 0.30 -13.18 4.23
C ILE A 50 -1.00 -12.94 3.46
N THR A 51 -2.13 -13.20 4.10
CA THR A 51 -3.44 -12.92 3.48
C THR A 51 -3.70 -11.42 3.38
N ALA A 52 -4.54 -11.02 2.42
CA ALA A 52 -4.95 -9.62 2.27
C ALA A 52 -5.60 -9.06 3.53
N ALA A 53 -6.40 -9.86 4.26
CA ALA A 53 -7.03 -9.45 5.51
C ALA A 53 -6.01 -9.15 6.61
N GLN A 54 -4.97 -9.99 6.75
CA GLN A 54 -3.88 -9.75 7.70
C GLN A 54 -3.09 -8.50 7.33
N ALA A 55 -2.77 -8.34 6.04
CA ALA A 55 -2.06 -7.17 5.55
C ALA A 55 -2.83 -5.88 5.83
N LEU A 56 -4.14 -5.88 5.57
CA LEU A 56 -5.01 -4.74 5.84
C LEU A 56 -5.10 -4.41 7.33
N ALA A 57 -5.19 -5.44 8.19
CA ALA A 57 -5.19 -5.25 9.64
C ALA A 57 -3.88 -4.63 10.14
N GLN A 58 -2.73 -5.15 9.67
CA GLN A 58 -1.40 -4.62 9.99
C GLN A 58 -1.22 -3.18 9.48
N TRP A 59 -1.67 -2.90 8.25
CA TRP A 59 -1.65 -1.57 7.67
C TRP A 59 -2.46 -0.57 8.48
N ALA A 60 -3.69 -0.92 8.83
CA ALA A 60 -4.56 -0.04 9.59
C ALA A 60 -4.00 0.21 11.00
N ALA A 61 -3.41 -0.81 11.64
CA ALA A 61 -2.75 -0.66 12.93
C ALA A 61 -1.50 0.23 12.85
N LEU A 62 -0.68 0.07 11.81
CA LEU A 62 0.49 0.91 11.55
C LEU A 62 0.10 2.38 11.39
N CYS A 63 -0.92 2.68 10.58
CA CYS A 63 -1.41 4.06 10.37
C CYS A 63 -1.99 4.65 11.66
N ARG A 64 -2.79 3.89 12.42
CA ARG A 64 -3.35 4.39 13.69
C ARG A 64 -2.28 4.68 14.75
N CYS A 65 -1.28 3.81 14.89
CA CYS A 65 -0.26 3.97 15.94
C CYS A 65 0.84 4.98 15.56
N PHE A 66 1.21 5.04 14.28
CA PHE A 66 2.40 5.76 13.83
C PHE A 66 2.13 6.78 12.73
N GLY A 67 0.92 6.86 12.19
CA GLY A 67 0.49 7.90 11.28
C GLY A 67 0.06 9.18 12.01
N GLU A 68 -0.32 10.17 11.22
CA GLU A 68 -0.88 11.44 11.68
C GLU A 68 -2.35 11.55 11.23
N PRO A 69 -3.22 12.27 11.96
CA PRO A 69 -4.58 12.53 11.50
C PRO A 69 -4.58 13.15 10.10
N ALA A 70 -5.41 12.60 9.22
CA ALA A 70 -5.59 13.15 7.89
C ALA A 70 -6.34 14.49 8.00
N PRO A 71 -6.01 15.47 7.14
CA PRO A 71 -6.74 16.72 7.10
C PRO A 71 -8.20 16.46 6.73
N GLY A 72 -9.13 17.04 7.51
CA GLY A 72 -10.57 16.93 7.27
C GLY A 72 -11.36 16.62 8.53
N ASN A 73 -12.63 16.32 8.34
CA ASN A 73 -13.61 16.00 9.40
C ASN A 73 -13.80 14.48 9.60
N LEU A 74 -13.05 13.65 8.88
CA LEU A 74 -13.11 12.20 8.99
C LEU A 74 -11.99 11.71 9.91
N ASP A 75 -12.28 10.70 10.72
CA ASP A 75 -11.31 10.04 11.59
C ASP A 75 -10.42 9.07 10.79
N LEU A 76 -9.58 9.65 9.94
CA LEU A 76 -8.65 8.94 9.08
C LEU A 76 -7.22 9.27 9.50
N HIS A 77 -6.31 8.31 9.32
CA HIS A 77 -4.89 8.50 9.56
C HIS A 77 -4.10 8.37 8.25
N LEU A 78 -3.15 9.27 8.06
CA LEU A 78 -2.14 9.20 7.02
C LEU A 78 -1.14 8.08 7.32
N PRO A 79 -0.46 7.52 6.30
CA PRO A 79 0.70 6.66 6.52
C PRO A 79 1.77 7.36 7.38
N PRO A 80 2.57 6.60 8.15
CA PRO A 80 3.70 7.17 8.89
C PRO A 80 4.69 7.84 7.94
N SER A 81 5.15 9.04 8.30
CA SER A 81 6.21 9.73 7.58
C SER A 81 7.50 8.89 7.55
N PRO A 82 8.39 9.06 6.55
CA PRO A 82 9.64 8.30 6.50
C PRO A 82 10.49 8.43 7.76
N GLY A 83 10.55 9.64 8.34
CA GLY A 83 11.25 9.88 9.62
C GLY A 83 10.65 9.07 10.76
N ARG A 84 9.31 9.06 10.88
CA ARG A 84 8.59 8.34 11.92
C ARG A 84 8.72 6.83 11.76
N LEU A 85 8.59 6.30 10.54
CA LEU A 85 8.71 4.86 10.27
C LEU A 85 10.11 4.31 10.62
N ARG A 86 11.18 5.09 10.40
CA ARG A 86 12.56 4.71 10.81
C ARG A 86 12.77 4.70 12.31
N ALA A 87 12.02 5.51 13.06
CA ALA A 87 12.13 5.60 14.52
C ALA A 87 11.39 4.46 15.24
N ILE A 88 10.51 3.72 14.55
CA ILE A 88 9.78 2.59 15.12
C ILE A 88 10.77 1.46 15.43
N SER A 89 10.78 1.04 16.69
CA SER A 89 11.60 -0.07 17.15
C SER A 89 11.07 -1.42 16.64
N SER A 90 11.94 -2.44 16.59
CA SER A 90 11.53 -3.79 16.15
C SER A 90 10.41 -4.38 17.03
N TRP A 91 10.43 -4.12 18.35
CA TRP A 91 9.42 -4.64 19.28
C TRP A 91 8.03 -4.04 19.03
N GLU A 92 7.97 -2.77 18.60
CA GLU A 92 6.71 -2.13 18.24
C GLU A 92 6.09 -2.76 16.99
N PHE A 93 6.91 -3.06 15.98
CA PHE A 93 6.45 -3.82 14.81
C PHE A 93 5.93 -5.21 15.19
N HIS A 94 6.63 -5.90 16.09
CA HIS A 94 6.18 -7.21 16.57
C HIS A 94 4.82 -7.14 17.27
N ARG A 95 4.53 -6.09 18.07
CA ARG A 95 3.19 -5.90 18.65
C ARG A 95 2.09 -5.70 17.60
N LEU A 96 2.43 -5.16 16.43
CA LEU A 96 1.50 -5.02 15.32
C LEU A 96 1.36 -6.32 14.49
N GLY A 97 2.05 -7.41 14.85
CA GLY A 97 2.09 -8.64 14.07
C GLY A 97 2.99 -8.56 12.82
N ILE A 98 3.77 -7.48 12.69
CA ILE A 98 4.71 -7.29 11.59
C ILE A 98 6.01 -8.01 11.95
N GLU A 99 6.37 -9.02 11.15
CA GLU A 99 7.59 -9.79 11.38
C GLU A 99 8.85 -8.97 11.10
N GLN A 100 9.96 -9.38 11.70
CA GLN A 100 11.23 -8.65 11.63
C GLN A 100 11.71 -8.39 10.21
N GLN A 101 11.54 -9.35 9.28
CA GLN A 101 11.95 -9.18 7.90
C GLN A 101 11.14 -8.08 7.20
N ARG A 102 9.81 -8.08 7.33
CA ARG A 102 8.96 -7.00 6.79
C ARG A 102 9.27 -5.65 7.44
N ALA A 103 9.48 -5.62 8.76
CA ALA A 103 9.86 -4.40 9.47
C ALA A 103 11.16 -3.78 8.92
N ARG A 104 12.19 -4.60 8.66
CA ARG A 104 13.45 -4.14 8.05
C ARG A 104 13.24 -3.61 6.63
N THR A 105 12.40 -4.25 5.84
CA THR A 105 12.07 -3.79 4.49
C THR A 105 11.33 -2.44 4.52
N LEU A 106 10.38 -2.26 5.43
CA LEU A 106 9.68 -0.99 5.66
C LEU A 106 10.66 0.13 6.06
N GLN A 107 11.54 -0.12 7.01
CA GLN A 107 12.55 0.87 7.42
C GLN A 107 13.53 1.20 6.28
N THR A 108 13.86 0.21 5.44
CA THR A 108 14.70 0.40 4.26
C THR A 108 14.00 1.28 3.22
N ALA A 109 12.72 1.05 2.96
CA ALA A 109 11.91 1.91 2.09
C ALA A 109 11.88 3.36 2.61
N ALA A 110 11.66 3.56 3.92
CA ALA A 110 11.69 4.88 4.53
C ALA A 110 13.08 5.55 4.51
N ARG A 111 14.17 4.79 4.51
CA ARG A 111 15.52 5.35 4.33
C ARG A 111 15.70 5.93 2.92
N TYR A 112 15.14 5.28 1.91
CA TYR A 112 15.27 5.70 0.51
C TYR A 112 14.10 6.54 -0.01
N ALA A 113 13.17 6.96 0.86
CA ALA A 113 11.97 7.71 0.47
C ALA A 113 12.23 9.00 -0.34
N ALA A 114 13.41 9.61 -0.22
CA ALA A 114 13.80 10.78 -1.01
C ALA A 114 14.33 10.45 -2.43
N HIS A 115 14.53 9.16 -2.74
CA HIS A 115 15.12 8.67 -3.99
C HIS A 115 14.15 7.77 -4.78
N ILE A 116 12.93 7.58 -4.26
CA ILE A 116 11.84 6.83 -4.90
C ILE A 116 10.67 7.78 -5.12
#